data_AF-A0A919WQJ1-F1
#
_entry.id   AF-A0A919WQJ1-F1
#
_cell.length_a   1.000
_cell.length_b   1.000
_cell.length_c   1.000
_cell.angle_alpha   90.00
_cell.angle_beta   90.00
_cell.angle_gamma   90.00
#
_symmetry.space_group_name_H-M   'P 1'
#
loop_
_entity.id
_entity.type
_entity.pdbx_description
1 polymer ?
#
loop_
_entity_poly.entity_id
_entity_poly.type
_entity_poly.pdbx_seq_one_letter_code
_entity_poly.pdbx_strand_id
1 'polypeptide(L)'
;MEPLLNGAGTLWIQHKGLRIQVTYHIYKKHTEAYASYYFWEEESIDGMGDHPDPKQAIIEAVENLMEEMEAAGMEVWTSTRLSTEQKVKFVMFKP
;
A
#
# COMPACT_ATOMS: atom_id res chain seq x y z
N MET A 1 -15.58 -0.31 13.20
CA MET A 1 -15.81 1.12 12.91
C MET A 1 -14.68 1.54 11.99
N GLU A 2 -14.98 1.85 10.74
CA GLU A 2 -13.95 2.34 9.81
C GLU A 2 -13.46 3.72 10.27
N PRO A 3 -12.18 4.07 10.08
CA PRO A 3 -11.69 5.39 10.42
C PRO A 3 -12.45 6.46 9.62
N LEU A 4 -12.91 7.49 10.31
CA LEU A 4 -13.46 8.69 9.67
C LEU A 4 -12.29 9.42 8.98
N LEU A 5 -12.27 9.38 7.64
CA LEU A 5 -11.28 10.10 6.84
C LEU A 5 -11.73 11.56 6.72
N ASN A 6 -11.04 12.48 7.38
CA ASN A 6 -11.26 13.92 7.28
C ASN A 6 -9.95 14.71 7.25
N GLY A 7 -9.90 15.80 6.49
CA GLY A 7 -8.69 16.62 6.36
C GLY A 7 -7.53 15.83 5.76
N ALA A 8 -6.40 15.79 6.46
CA ALA A 8 -5.24 15.01 6.05
C ALA A 8 -4.87 14.01 7.15
N GLY A 9 -4.31 12.87 6.76
CA GLY A 9 -3.91 11.86 7.73
C GLY A 9 -3.03 10.79 7.14
N THR A 10 -2.49 9.98 8.04
CA THR A 10 -1.69 8.80 7.70
C THR A 10 -2.25 7.59 8.42
N LEU A 11 -2.34 6.47 7.72
CA LEU A 11 -2.78 5.20 8.28
C LEU A 11 -1.91 4.06 7.76
N TRP A 12 -1.91 2.94 8.48
CA TRP A 12 -1.22 1.73 8.06
C TRP A 12 -2.24 0.67 7.70
N ILE A 13 -2.16 0.14 6.48
CA ILE A 13 -3.01 -0.98 6.03
C ILE A 13 -2.19 -2.25 5.83
N GLN A 14 -2.91 -3.37 5.83
CA GLN A 14 -2.42 -4.66 5.40
C GLN A 14 -3.07 -5.00 4.06
N HIS A 15 -2.28 -5.06 2.99
CA HIS A 15 -2.76 -5.47 1.66
C HIS A 15 -1.88 -6.57 1.11
N LYS A 16 -2.46 -7.72 0.73
CA LYS A 16 -1.71 -8.93 0.31
C LYS A 16 -0.59 -9.31 1.32
N GLY A 17 -0.80 -9.01 2.61
CA GLY A 17 0.17 -9.19 3.71
C GLY A 17 1.35 -8.23 3.70
N LEU A 18 1.33 -7.18 2.89
CA LEU A 18 2.29 -6.08 2.89
C LEU A 18 1.77 -5.02 3.86
N ARG A 19 2.68 -4.47 4.65
CA ARG A 19 2.39 -3.34 5.51
C ARG A 19 2.66 -2.07 4.71
N ILE A 20 1.58 -1.38 4.35
CA ILE A 20 1.63 -0.20 3.49
C ILE A 20 1.23 1.02 4.32
N GLN A 21 2.02 2.07 4.23
CA GLN A 21 1.64 3.38 4.76
C GLN A 21 0.79 4.08 3.72
N VAL A 22 -0.35 4.63 4.13
CA VAL A 22 -1.18 5.46 3.26
C VAL A 22 -1.26 6.85 3.86
N THR A 23 -0.86 7.86 3.10
CA THR A 23 -1.03 9.27 3.43
C THR A 23 -2.09 9.84 2.51
N TYR A 24 -3.06 10.58 3.05
CA TYR A 24 -4.14 11.14 2.25
C TYR A 24 -4.39 12.61 2.60
N HIS A 25 -4.84 13.36 1.61
CA HIS A 25 -5.19 14.77 1.69
C HIS A 25 -6.56 15.00 1.04
N ILE A 26 -7.57 15.33 1.87
CA ILE A 26 -8.92 15.61 1.41
C ILE A 26 -9.06 17.11 1.21
N TYR A 27 -9.20 17.51 -0.05
CA TYR A 27 -9.56 18.86 -0.46
C TYR A 27 -11.07 18.96 -0.69
N LYS A 28 -11.58 20.17 -0.93
CA LYS A 28 -13.04 20.40 -1.04
C LYS A 28 -13.76 19.53 -2.09
N LYS A 29 -13.07 19.11 -3.15
CA LYS A 29 -13.68 18.40 -4.29
C LYS A 29 -12.95 17.12 -4.71
N HIS A 30 -11.78 16.84 -4.16
CA HIS A 30 -10.96 15.67 -4.51
C HIS A 30 -10.12 15.26 -3.31
N THR A 31 -9.71 14.00 -3.29
CA THR A 31 -8.83 13.41 -2.30
C THR A 31 -7.62 12.86 -3.02
N GLU A 32 -6.44 13.32 -2.64
CA GLU A 32 -5.19 12.68 -3.04
C GLU A 32 -4.80 11.65 -1.98
N ALA A 33 -4.35 10.48 -2.41
CA ALA A 33 -3.79 9.46 -1.55
C ALA A 33 -2.46 8.95 -2.13
N TYR A 34 -1.51 8.67 -1.24
CA TYR A 34 -0.21 8.13 -1.54
C TYR A 34 -0.02 6.86 -0.71
N ALA A 35 0.31 5.76 -1.36
CA ALA A 35 0.56 4.47 -0.72
C ALA A 35 2.05 4.13 -0.84
N SER A 36 2.73 3.99 0.30
CA SER A 36 4.17 3.76 0.39
C SER A 36 4.46 2.36 0.95
N TYR A 37 5.27 1.59 0.25
CA TYR A 37 5.85 0.35 0.76
C TYR A 37 7.36 0.53 0.98
N TYR A 38 7.78 0.44 2.25
CA TYR A 38 9.18 0.56 2.66
C TYR A 38 9.83 -0.82 2.70
N PHE A 39 10.90 -1.01 1.92
CA PHE A 39 11.65 -2.27 1.84
C PHE A 39 13.10 -2.14 2.37
N TRP A 40 13.61 -0.90 2.51
CA TRP A 40 14.75 -0.53 3.36
C TRP A 40 14.44 0.74 4.16
N GLU A 41 15.30 1.14 5.11
CA GLU A 41 15.02 2.28 6.03
C GLU A 41 14.73 3.60 5.30
N GLU A 42 15.38 3.84 4.16
CA GLU A 42 15.22 5.06 3.36
C GLU A 42 14.66 4.81 1.95
N GLU A 43 14.31 3.56 1.62
CA GLU A 43 13.85 3.20 0.27
C GLU A 43 12.40 2.70 0.30
N SER A 44 11.57 3.42 -0.46
CA SER A 44 10.16 3.12 -0.70
C SER A 44 9.85 3.03 -2.19
N ILE A 45 8.79 2.30 -2.49
CA ILE A 45 8.05 2.44 -3.74
C ILE A 45 6.72 3.05 -3.34
N ASP A 46 6.31 4.04 -4.10
CA ASP A 46 5.14 4.86 -3.82
C ASP A 46 4.16 4.74 -4.98
N GLY A 47 2.89 4.61 -4.65
CA GLY A 47 1.78 4.72 -5.59
C GLY A 47 0.88 5.90 -5.25
N MET A 48 0.19 6.45 -6.24
CA MET A 48 -0.69 7.61 -6.10
C MET A 48 -2.10 7.30 -6.60
N GLY A 49 -3.11 7.87 -5.93
CA GLY A 49 -4.50 7.86 -6.34
C GLY A 49 -5.14 9.23 -6.11
N ASP A 50 -6.07 9.61 -6.99
CA ASP A 50 -6.80 10.89 -6.90
C ASP A 50 -8.26 10.68 -7.27
N HIS A 51 -9.13 10.84 -6.26
CA HIS A 51 -10.56 10.62 -6.44
C HIS A 51 -11.42 11.51 -5.50
N PRO A 52 -12.62 11.95 -5.92
CA PRO A 52 -13.55 12.67 -5.05
C PRO A 52 -13.93 11.93 -3.76
N ASP A 53 -14.04 10.60 -3.86
CA ASP A 53 -14.26 9.71 -2.71
C ASP A 53 -12.92 9.27 -2.08
N PRO A 54 -12.69 9.53 -0.78
CA PRO A 54 -11.43 9.19 -0.11
C PRO A 54 -11.07 7.71 -0.13
N LYS A 55 -12.06 6.81 -0.04
CA LYS A 55 -11.77 5.37 -0.06
C LYS A 55 -11.30 4.94 -1.44
N GLN A 56 -11.93 5.46 -2.47
CA GLN A 56 -11.56 5.18 -3.85
C GLN A 56 -10.15 5.72 -4.17
N ALA A 57 -9.81 6.93 -3.71
CA ALA A 57 -8.45 7.47 -3.85
C ALA A 57 -7.39 6.55 -3.20
N ILE A 58 -7.69 6.00 -2.01
CA ILE A 58 -6.80 5.05 -1.33
C ILE A 58 -6.69 3.73 -2.10
N ILE A 59 -7.80 3.22 -2.68
CA ILE A 59 -7.77 2.01 -3.50
C ILE A 59 -6.86 2.23 -4.71
N GLU A 60 -7.05 3.33 -5.43
CA GLU A 60 -6.24 3.71 -6.59
C GLU A 60 -4.76 3.83 -6.23
N ALA A 61 -4.43 4.48 -5.10
CA ALA A 61 -3.06 4.59 -4.63
C ALA A 61 -2.40 3.22 -4.37
N VAL A 62 -3.15 2.28 -3.79
CA VAL A 62 -2.66 0.93 -3.51
C VAL A 62 -2.53 0.13 -4.80
N GLU A 63 -3.46 0.26 -5.74
CA GLU A 63 -3.38 -0.40 -7.05
C GLU A 63 -2.17 0.09 -7.83
N ASN A 64 -1.99 1.41 -7.92
CA ASN A 64 -0.82 2.00 -8.56
C ASN A 64 0.49 1.59 -7.87
N LEU A 65 0.52 1.52 -6.53
CA LEU A 65 1.67 0.98 -5.80
C LEU A 65 1.99 -0.47 -6.23
N MET A 66 0.99 -1.33 -6.44
CA MET A 66 1.26 -2.70 -6.91
C MET A 66 1.86 -2.71 -8.33
N GLU A 67 1.40 -1.83 -9.20
CA GLU A 67 1.95 -1.68 -10.56
C GLU A 67 3.41 -1.19 -10.52
N GLU A 68 3.71 -0.17 -9.71
CA GLU A 68 5.07 0.34 -9.52
C GLU A 68 5.99 -0.72 -8.92
N MET A 69 5.50 -1.51 -7.97
CA MET A 69 6.26 -2.63 -7.41
C MET A 69 6.56 -3.70 -8.45
N GLU A 70 5.61 -4.02 -9.33
CA GLU A 70 5.81 -4.94 -10.45
C GLU A 70 6.82 -4.38 -11.46
N ALA A 71 6.71 -3.10 -11.80
CA ALA A 71 7.63 -2.40 -12.71
C ALA A 71 9.06 -2.32 -12.16
N ALA A 72 9.21 -2.14 -10.85
CA ALA A 72 10.48 -2.22 -10.13
C ALA A 72 11.05 -3.65 -10.07
N GLY A 73 10.34 -4.65 -10.60
CA GLY A 73 10.75 -6.05 -10.58
C GLY A 73 10.67 -6.67 -9.18
N MET A 74 9.87 -6.10 -8.28
CA MET A 74 9.70 -6.63 -6.93
C MET A 74 8.66 -7.75 -6.92
N GLU A 75 9.06 -8.92 -6.46
CA GLU A 75 8.20 -10.09 -6.31
C GLU A 75 7.92 -10.39 -4.83
N VAL A 76 6.65 -10.67 -4.53
CA VAL A 76 6.21 -11.03 -3.18
C VAL A 76 5.78 -12.49 -3.16
N TRP A 77 6.61 -13.34 -2.56
CA TRP A 77 6.34 -14.76 -2.41
C TRP A 77 5.80 -15.06 -1.01
N THR A 78 4.70 -15.79 -0.92
CA THR A 78 4.13 -16.22 0.36
C THR A 78 4.07 -17.74 0.43
N SER A 79 4.56 -18.32 1.52
CA SER A 79 4.46 -19.74 1.81
C SER A 79 3.77 -19.97 3.15
N THR A 80 2.99 -21.05 3.25
CA THR A 80 2.28 -21.41 4.48
C THR A 80 2.76 -22.78 4.96
N ARG A 81 3.25 -22.85 6.19
CA ARG A 81 3.63 -24.11 6.83
C ARG A 81 2.37 -24.86 7.28
N LEU A 82 1.99 -25.89 6.54
CA LEU A 82 0.73 -26.65 6.76
C LEU A 82 0.54 -27.17 8.18
N SER A 83 1.63 -27.56 8.88
CA SER A 83 1.54 -28.12 10.23
C SER A 83 1.20 -27.10 11.33
N THR A 84 1.39 -25.81 11.06
CA THR A 84 1.29 -24.74 12.07
C THR A 84 0.51 -23.52 11.59
N GLU A 85 0.07 -23.53 10.33
CA GLU A 85 -0.54 -22.39 9.62
C GLU A 85 0.29 -21.09 9.58
N GLN A 86 1.53 -21.14 10.06
CA GLN A 86 2.48 -20.03 10.00
C GLN A 86 2.75 -19.63 8.55
N LYS A 87 2.67 -18.33 8.27
CA LYS A 87 2.97 -17.74 6.96
C LYS A 87 4.35 -17.10 6.97
N VAL A 88 5.16 -17.44 5.98
CA VAL A 88 6.44 -16.76 5.70
C VAL A 88 6.27 -15.99 4.41
N LYS A 89 6.84 -14.77 4.39
CA LYS A 89 6.85 -13.91 3.22
C LYS A 89 8.30 -13.59 2.83
N PHE A 90 8.57 -13.69 1.54
CA PHE A 90 9.83 -13.25 0.93
C PHE A 90 9.51 -12.12 -0.04
N VAL A 91 10.28 -11.04 0.06
CA VAL A 91 10.25 -9.91 -0.86
C VAL A 91 11.60 -9.88 -1.54
N MET A 92 11.61 -9.94 -2.86
CA MET A 92 12.83 -10.04 -3.66
C MET A 92 12.73 -9.10 -4.85
N PHE A 93 13.84 -8.51 -5.26
CA PHE A 93 13.96 -7.80 -6.52
C PHE A 93 14.53 -8.72 -7.57
N LYS A 94 14.00 -8.67 -8.79
CA LYS A 94 14.61 -9.34 -9.94
C LYS A 94 16.00 -8.74 -10.17
N PRO A 95 17.01 -9.58 -10.47
CA PRO A 95 18.36 -9.12 -10.79
C PRO A 95 18.42 -8.34 -12.11
#